data_AF-A0A1C6SJP7-F1
#
_entry.id   AF-A0A1C6SJP7-F1
#
_cell.length_a   1.000
_cell.length_b   1.000
_cell.length_c   1.000
_cell.angle_alpha   90.00
_cell.angle_beta   90.00
_cell.angle_gamma   90.00
#
_symmetry.space_group_name_H-M   'P 1'
#
loop_
_entity.id
_entity.type
_entity.pdbx_description
1 polymer ?
#
loop_
_entity_poly.entity_id
_entity_poly.type
_entity_poly.pdbx_seq_one_letter_code
_entity_poly.pdbx_strand_id
1 'polypeptide(L)'
;MNRLPNALLRRVGLVALAGLIVVSGIGFPGEARAADNSRRAWDFFVGKGLTAEQTAGVLGNLAQESNINPLAQEPGGPGRGIAQWSTGGRWDTTASANATWYATVTGQNVWSLDAQLGFIWWELTNISGYGLAQLRASSTIADATVAFQDLYERCGTCHESTRISYATNYYNQYAGTTPPASNTQVFETADNSGWQPLPVASIVASKVSAVLRADGTKIIYSVRDGYVYEAASNAGWRNLRVPNLDNVSAVSAIAFNGGTVLYTIRAGAVWESSSVDWRPYAVGYNGSPIYADSVSAVLRADGTRIVYTMRDGYVYEAGSNAGWRNLRVPTLSGVSALSAIPYDGGTVLYTIRAGAVWEAGSGNWTPYAVGYNGSPLYGSGLSAISLADGTRIVYTVNNGRVYEAASNAGWRNLQVPNLSGVNSVSAVNAGGTKILYTR
;
A
#
# COMPACT_ATOMS: atom_id res chain seq x y z
N MET A 1 16.10 27.87 63.62
CA MET A 1 14.88 28.65 63.92
C MET A 1 15.00 30.00 63.24
N ASN A 2 14.04 30.32 62.35
CA ASN A 2 13.47 31.66 62.05
C ASN A 2 14.43 32.82 61.67
N ARG A 3 14.26 33.61 60.61
CA ARG A 3 13.16 33.90 59.67
C ARG A 3 13.75 34.75 58.52
N LEU A 4 13.30 34.53 57.29
CA LEU A 4 13.39 35.50 56.20
C LEU A 4 12.41 36.68 56.47
N PRO A 5 12.74 37.92 56.07
CA PRO A 5 11.75 38.95 55.80
C PRO A 5 11.53 39.14 54.30
N ASN A 6 10.24 39.11 53.94
CA ASN A 6 9.67 39.52 52.66
C ASN A 6 9.86 41.03 52.43
N ALA A 7 10.11 41.42 51.18
CA ALA A 7 9.59 42.67 50.63
C ALA A 7 9.13 42.45 49.18
N LEU A 8 7.87 42.81 48.96
CA LEU A 8 7.04 42.60 47.78
C LEU A 8 7.37 43.56 46.60
N LEU A 9 7.24 42.99 45.40
CA LEU A 9 6.58 43.52 44.19
C LEU A 9 6.69 45.02 43.82
N ARG A 10 7.16 45.26 42.58
CA ARG A 10 6.41 46.01 41.55
C ARG A 10 6.88 45.64 40.13
N ARG A 11 5.88 45.36 39.26
CA ARG A 11 5.96 44.93 37.86
C ARG A 11 6.16 46.11 36.90
N VAL A 12 6.90 45.91 35.81
CA VAL A 12 6.60 46.28 34.38
C VAL A 12 7.60 45.42 33.57
N GLY A 13 7.26 44.46 32.72
CA GLY A 13 6.39 44.46 31.56
C GLY A 13 7.21 43.85 30.41
N LEU A 14 7.16 42.53 30.22
CA LEU A 14 7.82 41.86 29.09
C LEU A 14 6.75 41.40 28.11
N VAL A 15 6.80 41.97 26.91
CA VAL A 15 6.02 41.59 25.74
C VAL A 15 6.44 40.17 25.33
N ALA A 16 5.54 39.19 25.51
CA ALA A 16 5.71 37.86 24.97
C ALA A 16 5.09 37.81 23.58
N LEU A 17 5.93 37.83 22.55
CA LEU A 17 5.57 37.42 21.21
C LEU A 17 5.41 35.88 21.23
N ALA A 18 4.18 35.38 21.17
CA ALA A 18 3.91 33.95 21.09
C ALA A 18 4.24 33.43 19.69
N GLY A 19 5.48 32.97 19.50
CA GLY A 19 5.84 32.07 18.40
C GLY A 19 5.35 30.67 18.73
N LEU A 20 4.38 30.17 17.96
CA LEU A 20 3.89 28.80 18.05
C LEU A 20 5.00 27.83 17.59
N ILE A 21 5.68 27.19 18.54
CA ILE A 21 6.53 26.04 18.25
C ILE A 21 5.60 24.84 18.07
N VAL A 22 5.41 24.40 16.82
CA VAL A 22 4.82 23.11 16.51
C VAL A 22 5.86 22.04 16.82
N VAL A 23 5.74 21.38 17.98
CA VAL A 23 6.47 20.15 18.27
C VAL A 23 5.69 19.00 17.64
N SER A 24 6.01 18.66 16.40
CA SER A 24 5.58 17.41 15.76
C SER A 24 6.54 16.31 16.20
N GLY A 25 6.07 15.24 16.85
CA GLY A 25 6.89 14.02 16.91
C GLY A 25 6.85 13.12 18.14
N ILE A 26 5.79 13.12 18.96
CA ILE A 26 5.55 12.00 19.88
C ILE A 26 4.13 11.50 19.65
N GLY A 27 3.95 10.68 18.61
CA GLY A 27 2.68 9.98 18.40
C GLY A 27 2.55 8.87 19.43
N PHE A 28 1.50 8.93 20.26
CA PHE A 28 1.20 7.85 21.19
C PHE A 28 0.81 6.58 20.39
N PRO A 29 1.01 5.36 20.93
CA PRO A 29 0.67 4.11 20.24
C PRO A 29 -0.78 4.03 19.76
N GLY A 30 -1.70 4.75 20.41
CA GLY A 30 -3.11 4.86 20.00
C GLY A 30 -3.35 5.74 18.78
N GLU A 31 -2.63 6.86 18.65
CA GLU A 31 -2.75 7.78 17.51
C GLU A 31 -2.12 7.21 16.24
N ALA A 32 -0.99 6.50 16.37
CA ALA A 32 -0.35 5.81 15.24
C ALA A 32 -1.22 4.69 14.66
N ARG A 33 -1.95 3.95 15.52
CA ARG A 33 -2.90 2.91 15.09
C ARG A 33 -4.16 3.48 14.45
N ALA A 34 -4.66 4.61 14.96
CA ALA A 34 -5.80 5.30 14.36
C ALA A 34 -5.46 5.90 12.98
N ALA A 35 -4.26 6.48 12.83
CA ALA A 35 -3.76 6.98 11.55
C ALA A 35 -3.70 5.86 10.50
N ASP A 36 -3.18 4.68 10.88
CA ASP A 36 -3.14 3.50 10.02
C ASP A 36 -4.53 2.97 9.62
N ASN A 37 -5.44 2.85 10.59
CA ASN A 37 -6.81 2.41 10.35
C ASN A 37 -7.55 3.36 9.40
N SER A 38 -7.38 4.67 9.57
CA SER A 38 -8.04 5.67 8.72
C SER A 38 -7.57 5.61 7.27
N ARG A 39 -6.25 5.42 7.02
CA ARG A 39 -5.74 5.22 5.67
C ARG A 39 -6.31 3.94 5.06
N ARG A 40 -6.35 2.85 5.82
CA ARG A 40 -6.91 1.57 5.37
C ARG A 40 -8.40 1.68 5.02
N ALA A 41 -9.18 2.37 5.85
CA ALA A 41 -10.59 2.64 5.59
C ALA A 41 -10.80 3.50 4.34
N TRP A 42 -9.98 4.55 4.17
CA TRP A 42 -10.00 5.39 2.98
C TRP A 42 -9.75 4.56 1.71
N ASP A 43 -8.64 3.82 1.70
CA ASP A 43 -8.24 2.98 0.58
C ASP A 43 -9.29 1.92 0.25
N PHE A 44 -9.95 1.35 1.27
CA PHE A 44 -11.04 0.41 1.09
C PHE A 44 -12.23 1.03 0.35
N PHE A 45 -12.76 2.16 0.82
CA PHE A 45 -13.96 2.77 0.24
C PHE A 45 -13.72 3.40 -1.14
N VAL A 46 -12.56 3.99 -1.37
CA VAL A 46 -12.16 4.40 -2.73
C VAL A 46 -12.05 3.17 -3.63
N GLY A 47 -11.47 2.07 -3.14
CA GLY A 47 -11.42 0.79 -3.87
C GLY A 47 -12.80 0.18 -4.19
N LYS A 48 -13.86 0.58 -3.48
CA LYS A 48 -15.26 0.26 -3.79
C LYS A 48 -15.93 1.21 -4.78
N GLY A 49 -15.17 2.19 -5.28
CA GLY A 49 -15.60 3.14 -6.30
C GLY A 49 -16.31 4.39 -5.76
N LEU A 50 -16.14 4.72 -4.47
CA LEU A 50 -16.59 6.00 -3.93
C LEU A 50 -15.60 7.11 -4.31
N THR A 51 -16.09 8.35 -4.49
CA THR A 51 -15.20 9.51 -4.67
C THR A 51 -14.46 9.86 -3.37
N ALA A 52 -13.52 10.80 -3.45
CA ALA A 52 -12.79 11.29 -2.28
C ALA A 52 -13.73 11.96 -1.26
N GLU A 53 -14.70 12.76 -1.71
CA GLU A 53 -15.70 13.41 -0.88
C GLU A 53 -16.62 12.39 -0.20
N GLN A 54 -17.06 11.39 -0.96
CA GLN A 54 -17.91 10.31 -0.47
C GLN A 54 -17.20 9.47 0.59
N THR A 55 -15.95 9.11 0.31
CA THR A 55 -15.09 8.36 1.23
C THR A 55 -14.81 9.16 2.50
N ALA A 56 -14.48 10.43 2.37
CA ALA A 56 -14.32 11.35 3.48
C ALA A 56 -15.57 11.39 4.36
N GLY A 57 -16.76 11.48 3.75
CA GLY A 57 -18.03 11.50 4.45
C GLY A 57 -18.28 10.27 5.33
N VAL A 58 -17.95 9.08 4.82
CA VAL A 58 -17.99 7.83 5.59
C VAL A 58 -16.99 7.86 6.74
N LEU A 59 -15.72 8.20 6.48
CA LEU A 59 -14.69 8.20 7.52
C LEU A 59 -14.96 9.23 8.62
N GLY A 60 -15.55 10.39 8.30
CA GLY A 60 -15.92 11.38 9.29
C GLY A 60 -16.96 10.88 10.29
N ASN A 61 -17.89 10.04 9.84
CA ASN A 61 -18.84 9.35 10.72
C ASN A 61 -18.13 8.31 11.59
N LEU A 62 -17.34 7.42 10.99
CA LEU A 62 -16.63 6.36 11.73
C LEU A 62 -15.63 6.93 12.75
N ALA A 63 -15.04 8.09 12.46
CA ALA A 63 -14.20 8.80 13.41
C ALA A 63 -14.98 9.33 14.61
N GLN A 64 -16.19 9.87 14.39
CA GLN A 64 -17.06 10.29 15.49
C GLN A 64 -17.51 9.10 16.34
N GLU A 65 -17.80 7.95 15.74
CA GLU A 65 -18.25 6.77 16.46
C GLU A 65 -17.15 6.12 17.32
N SER A 66 -15.93 6.08 16.82
CA SER A 66 -14.90 5.22 17.42
C SER A 66 -13.46 5.68 17.21
N ASN A 67 -13.25 6.81 16.54
CA ASN A 67 -11.96 7.17 15.95
C ASN A 67 -11.41 6.07 15.01
N ILE A 68 -12.31 5.39 14.28
CA ILE A 68 -12.00 4.26 13.38
C ILE A 68 -11.22 3.16 14.14
N ASN A 69 -11.58 2.91 15.40
CA ASN A 69 -10.98 1.87 16.20
C ASN A 69 -11.85 0.60 16.15
N PRO A 70 -11.41 -0.48 15.49
CA PRO A 70 -12.21 -1.70 15.38
C PRO A 70 -12.36 -2.42 16.73
N LEU A 71 -11.55 -2.08 17.73
CA LEU A 71 -11.63 -2.60 19.09
C LEU A 71 -12.47 -1.72 20.03
N ALA A 72 -13.10 -0.66 19.53
CA ALA A 72 -13.91 0.24 20.34
C ALA A 72 -15.08 -0.50 20.99
N GLN A 73 -15.28 -0.22 22.27
CA GLN A 73 -16.43 -0.69 23.05
C GLN A 73 -16.98 0.49 23.83
N GLU A 74 -18.27 0.73 23.69
CA GLU A 74 -18.96 1.76 24.44
C GLU A 74 -18.91 1.45 25.95
N PRO A 75 -18.39 2.37 26.79
CA PRO A 75 -18.35 2.14 28.23
C PRO A 75 -19.75 1.95 28.83
N GLY A 76 -20.04 0.73 29.29
CA GLY A 76 -21.34 0.39 29.89
C GLY A 76 -22.50 0.27 28.89
N GLY A 77 -22.22 0.39 27.60
CA GLY A 77 -23.24 0.35 26.54
C GLY A 77 -23.03 -0.78 25.52
N PRO A 78 -24.00 -0.96 24.61
CA PRO A 78 -23.96 -2.05 23.65
C PRO A 78 -23.03 -1.79 22.45
N GLY A 79 -22.54 -0.57 22.21
CA GLY A 79 -21.78 -0.22 21.00
C GLY A 79 -20.44 -0.97 20.85
N ARG A 80 -20.16 -1.47 19.64
CA ARG A 80 -18.95 -2.23 19.27
C ARG A 80 -18.39 -1.80 17.92
N GLY A 81 -17.06 -1.74 17.83
CA GLY A 81 -16.33 -1.56 16.57
C GLY A 81 -16.47 -0.17 15.94
N ILE A 82 -16.05 -0.06 14.68
CA ILE A 82 -15.85 1.23 14.01
C ILE A 82 -17.12 2.06 13.81
N ALA A 83 -18.28 1.39 13.70
CA ALA A 83 -19.60 2.02 13.53
C ALA A 83 -20.49 1.82 14.77
N GLN A 84 -19.90 1.46 15.92
CA GLN A 84 -20.60 1.26 17.19
C GLN A 84 -21.88 0.40 17.11
N TRP A 85 -21.85 -0.70 16.34
CA TRP A 85 -22.97 -1.64 16.27
C TRP A 85 -23.32 -2.18 17.67
N SER A 86 -24.61 -2.24 17.99
CA SER A 86 -25.07 -2.72 19.29
C SER A 86 -24.96 -4.25 19.45
N THR A 87 -24.42 -4.72 20.57
CA THR A 87 -24.63 -6.09 21.08
C THR A 87 -26.11 -6.34 21.35
N GLY A 88 -26.60 -7.54 21.07
CA GLY A 88 -28.05 -7.80 21.03
C GLY A 88 -28.71 -7.33 19.73
N GLY A 89 -27.92 -6.87 18.75
CA GLY A 89 -28.39 -6.33 17.48
C GLY A 89 -27.42 -6.62 16.33
N ARG A 90 -27.04 -5.56 15.59
CA ARG A 90 -26.19 -5.66 14.38
C ARG A 90 -24.77 -6.17 14.64
N TRP A 91 -24.32 -6.22 15.90
CA TRP A 91 -23.03 -6.85 16.22
C TRP A 91 -23.09 -8.38 16.17
N ASP A 92 -24.13 -9.00 16.74
CA ASP A 92 -24.13 -10.46 17.03
C ASP A 92 -25.49 -11.19 16.93
N THR A 93 -26.63 -10.49 16.96
CA THR A 93 -27.93 -11.15 17.22
C THR A 93 -28.92 -11.01 16.07
N THR A 94 -28.83 -9.96 15.25
CA THR A 94 -29.75 -9.78 14.11
C THR A 94 -29.66 -10.98 13.17
N ALA A 95 -30.75 -11.75 13.09
CA ALA A 95 -30.80 -13.08 12.46
C ALA A 95 -30.52 -13.07 10.95
N SER A 96 -30.73 -11.93 10.29
CA SER A 96 -30.60 -11.79 8.83
C SER A 96 -29.23 -11.28 8.39
N ALA A 97 -28.51 -10.58 9.27
CA ALA A 97 -27.16 -10.06 9.02
C ALA A 97 -26.62 -9.37 10.27
N ASN A 98 -25.45 -9.79 10.74
CA ASN A 98 -24.70 -9.10 11.79
C ASN A 98 -23.19 -9.24 11.56
N ALA A 99 -22.40 -8.39 12.23
CA ALA A 99 -20.96 -8.33 12.08
C ALA A 99 -20.28 -9.68 12.39
N THR A 100 -20.74 -10.39 13.43
CA THR A 100 -20.20 -11.71 13.83
C THR A 100 -20.47 -12.78 12.76
N TRP A 101 -21.67 -12.78 12.18
CA TRP A 101 -22.02 -13.63 11.05
C TRP A 101 -21.14 -13.33 9.84
N TYR A 102 -21.00 -12.05 9.45
CA TYR A 102 -20.19 -11.64 8.30
C TYR A 102 -18.74 -12.07 8.47
N ALA A 103 -18.18 -11.89 9.67
CA ALA A 103 -16.84 -12.32 10.00
C ALA A 103 -16.70 -13.85 9.87
N THR A 104 -17.68 -14.62 10.33
CA THR A 104 -17.67 -16.08 10.25
C THR A 104 -17.72 -16.58 8.81
N VAL A 105 -18.64 -16.07 7.99
CA VAL A 105 -18.78 -16.53 6.58
C VAL A 105 -17.62 -16.08 5.69
N THR A 106 -16.89 -15.04 6.08
CA THR A 106 -15.69 -14.58 5.38
C THR A 106 -14.38 -15.12 5.97
N GLY A 107 -14.44 -15.93 7.03
CA GLY A 107 -13.25 -16.49 7.70
C GLY A 107 -12.36 -15.42 8.34
N GLN A 108 -12.95 -14.33 8.81
CA GLN A 108 -12.28 -13.19 9.44
C GLN A 108 -12.60 -13.10 10.94
N ASN A 109 -11.82 -12.31 11.66
CA ASN A 109 -12.11 -11.95 13.05
C ASN A 109 -13.02 -10.71 13.07
N VAL A 110 -14.15 -10.75 13.78
CA VAL A 110 -15.11 -9.64 13.90
C VAL A 110 -14.49 -8.35 14.47
N TRP A 111 -13.40 -8.48 15.23
CA TRP A 111 -12.62 -7.36 15.79
C TRP A 111 -11.55 -6.81 14.84
N SER A 112 -11.43 -7.37 13.63
CA SER A 112 -10.53 -6.83 12.61
C SER A 112 -11.20 -5.67 11.85
N LEU A 113 -10.39 -4.67 11.49
CA LEU A 113 -10.86 -3.54 10.69
C LEU A 113 -11.45 -4.00 9.35
N ASP A 114 -10.80 -4.96 8.69
CA ASP A 114 -11.25 -5.49 7.39
C ASP A 114 -12.63 -6.14 7.46
N ALA A 115 -12.91 -6.94 8.50
CA ALA A 115 -14.22 -7.56 8.68
C ALA A 115 -15.30 -6.50 8.87
N GLN A 116 -15.00 -5.45 9.64
CA GLN A 116 -15.94 -4.38 9.93
C GLN A 116 -16.18 -3.46 8.72
N LEU A 117 -15.13 -3.06 8.00
CA LEU A 117 -15.26 -2.32 6.74
C LEU A 117 -16.00 -3.14 5.68
N GLY A 118 -15.69 -4.43 5.59
CA GLY A 118 -16.37 -5.39 4.74
C GLY A 118 -17.86 -5.49 5.06
N PHE A 119 -18.21 -5.53 6.34
CA PHE A 119 -19.60 -5.57 6.79
C PHE A 119 -20.33 -4.27 6.47
N ILE A 120 -19.74 -3.09 6.71
CA ILE A 120 -20.31 -1.80 6.28
C ILE A 120 -20.65 -1.84 4.80
N TRP A 121 -19.70 -2.25 3.95
CA TRP A 121 -19.92 -2.31 2.51
C TRP A 121 -20.99 -3.33 2.12
N TRP A 122 -21.01 -4.49 2.77
CA TRP A 122 -22.04 -5.50 2.56
C TRP A 122 -23.42 -4.95 2.92
N GLU A 123 -23.56 -4.26 4.05
CA GLU A 123 -24.83 -3.66 4.48
C GLU A 123 -25.28 -2.54 3.52
N LEU A 124 -24.38 -1.64 3.12
CA LEU A 124 -24.64 -0.59 2.14
C LEU A 124 -25.15 -1.15 0.80
N THR A 125 -24.66 -2.32 0.39
CA THR A 125 -24.99 -2.93 -0.91
C THR A 125 -26.19 -3.87 -0.88
N ASN A 126 -26.47 -4.52 0.25
CA ASN A 126 -27.49 -5.56 0.34
C ASN A 126 -28.73 -5.15 1.16
N ILE A 127 -28.64 -4.09 1.96
CA ILE A 127 -29.77 -3.61 2.76
C ILE A 127 -30.31 -2.31 2.18
N SER A 128 -31.52 -2.39 1.63
CA SER A 128 -32.24 -1.20 1.15
C SER A 128 -32.45 -0.19 2.27
N GLY A 129 -32.19 1.09 2.00
CA GLY A 129 -32.38 2.17 2.98
C GLY A 129 -31.17 2.45 3.88
N TYR A 130 -30.02 1.83 3.62
CA TYR A 130 -28.76 2.14 4.31
C TYR A 130 -27.90 3.17 3.55
N GLY A 131 -28.45 3.77 2.48
CA GLY A 131 -27.97 5.04 1.97
C GLY A 131 -26.89 5.00 0.90
N LEU A 132 -26.51 3.84 0.34
CA LEU A 132 -25.47 3.80 -0.70
C LEU A 132 -25.81 4.64 -1.94
N ALA A 133 -27.09 4.66 -2.36
CA ALA A 133 -27.53 5.45 -3.51
C ALA A 133 -27.39 6.96 -3.24
N GLN A 134 -27.79 7.41 -2.05
CA GLN A 134 -27.67 8.79 -1.61
C GLN A 134 -26.21 9.19 -1.44
N LEU A 135 -25.40 8.35 -0.80
CA LEU A 135 -23.96 8.56 -0.67
C LEU A 135 -23.29 8.71 -2.04
N ARG A 136 -23.64 7.88 -3.02
CA ARG A 136 -23.12 7.99 -4.39
C ARG A 136 -23.62 9.20 -5.16
N ALA A 137 -24.78 9.75 -4.79
CA ALA A 137 -25.32 10.97 -5.38
C ALA A 137 -24.70 12.25 -4.78
N SER A 138 -24.10 12.16 -3.58
CA SER A 138 -23.43 13.29 -2.93
C SER A 138 -22.19 13.73 -3.70
N SER A 139 -22.07 15.05 -3.89
CA SER A 139 -20.93 15.70 -4.56
C SER A 139 -20.07 16.55 -3.63
N THR A 140 -20.49 16.76 -2.38
CA THR A 140 -19.73 17.51 -1.37
C THR A 140 -19.43 16.63 -0.16
N ILE A 141 -18.37 16.98 0.58
CA ILE A 141 -18.01 16.30 1.83
C ILE A 141 -19.18 16.33 2.80
N ALA A 142 -19.84 17.48 2.94
CA ALA A 142 -20.99 17.66 3.83
C ALA A 142 -22.16 16.75 3.45
N ASP A 143 -22.57 16.74 2.18
CA ASP A 143 -23.70 15.90 1.72
C ASP A 143 -23.39 14.41 1.88
N ALA A 144 -22.14 13.99 1.67
CA ALA A 144 -21.72 12.61 1.88
C ALA A 144 -21.73 12.23 3.37
N THR A 145 -21.24 13.11 4.24
CA THR A 145 -21.27 12.92 5.70
C THR A 145 -22.70 12.77 6.19
N VAL A 146 -23.60 13.66 5.77
CA VAL A 146 -25.01 13.66 6.20
C VAL A 146 -25.75 12.44 5.64
N ALA A 147 -25.52 12.06 4.38
CA ALA A 147 -26.14 10.87 3.80
C ALA A 147 -25.80 9.59 4.58
N PHE A 148 -24.53 9.42 4.98
CA PHE A 148 -24.12 8.26 5.78
C PHE A 148 -24.62 8.37 7.24
N GLN A 149 -24.56 9.57 7.83
CA GLN A 149 -25.06 9.86 9.17
C GLN A 149 -26.54 9.48 9.32
N ASP A 150 -27.39 9.96 8.42
CA ASP A 150 -28.84 9.85 8.57
C ASP A 150 -29.38 8.47 8.18
N LEU A 151 -28.72 7.80 7.22
CA LEU A 151 -29.23 6.55 6.64
C LEU A 151 -28.54 5.31 7.18
N TYR A 152 -27.22 5.38 7.45
CA TYR A 152 -26.43 4.25 7.91
C TYR A 152 -26.25 4.26 9.44
N GLU A 153 -25.75 5.36 10.01
CA GLU A 153 -25.53 5.47 11.47
C GLU A 153 -26.86 5.65 12.21
N ARG A 154 -27.77 6.46 11.66
CA ARG A 154 -29.08 6.78 12.25
C ARG A 154 -28.95 7.26 13.70
N CYS A 155 -28.01 8.17 13.91
CA CYS A 155 -27.69 8.74 15.22
C CYS A 155 -28.90 9.46 15.86
N GLY A 156 -28.99 9.39 17.19
CA GLY A 156 -29.95 10.20 17.95
C GLY A 156 -29.52 11.66 18.05
N THR A 157 -28.33 11.88 18.61
CA THR A 157 -27.65 13.19 18.62
C THR A 157 -26.43 13.12 17.71
N CYS A 158 -26.53 13.74 16.54
CA CYS A 158 -25.60 13.42 15.46
C CYS A 158 -24.25 14.16 15.50
N HIS A 159 -24.13 15.31 16.19
CA HIS A 159 -22.89 16.10 16.19
C HIS A 159 -22.34 16.36 14.77
N GLU A 160 -23.24 16.69 13.84
CA GLU A 160 -22.98 16.78 12.40
C GLU A 160 -21.75 17.62 12.04
N SER A 161 -21.62 18.81 12.63
CA SER A 161 -20.46 19.69 12.40
C SER A 161 -19.12 19.02 12.73
N THR A 162 -19.10 18.17 13.75
CA THR A 162 -17.90 17.42 14.15
C THR A 162 -17.58 16.34 13.14
N ARG A 163 -18.58 15.60 12.65
CA ARG A 163 -18.41 14.59 11.60
C ARG A 163 -17.91 15.20 10.30
N ILE A 164 -18.46 16.34 9.89
CA ILE A 164 -18.02 17.08 8.70
C ILE A 164 -16.58 17.57 8.87
N SER A 165 -16.20 18.02 10.07
CA SER A 165 -14.81 18.42 10.38
C SER A 165 -13.85 17.23 10.24
N TYR A 166 -14.18 16.07 10.81
CA TYR A 166 -13.37 14.85 10.64
C TYR A 166 -13.28 14.43 9.16
N ALA A 167 -14.40 14.45 8.44
CA ALA A 167 -14.43 14.14 7.02
C ALA A 167 -13.51 15.08 6.22
N THR A 168 -13.58 16.39 6.50
CA THR A 168 -12.72 17.41 5.86
C THR A 168 -11.24 17.15 6.14
N ASN A 169 -10.88 16.76 7.37
CA ASN A 169 -9.50 16.41 7.71
C ASN A 169 -9.00 15.20 6.91
N TYR A 170 -9.78 14.13 6.81
CA TYR A 170 -9.39 12.96 6.00
C TYR A 170 -9.35 13.25 4.51
N TYR A 171 -10.27 14.07 4.00
CA TYR A 171 -10.21 14.55 2.62
C TYR A 171 -8.89 15.28 2.38
N ASN A 172 -8.54 16.27 3.21
CA ASN A 172 -7.29 17.02 3.06
C ASN A 172 -6.04 16.13 3.19
N GLN A 173 -6.11 15.07 4.00
CA GLN A 173 -5.02 14.14 4.23
C GLN A 173 -4.81 13.16 3.06
N TYR A 174 -5.90 12.71 2.41
CA TYR A 174 -5.84 11.59 1.48
C TYR A 174 -6.32 11.90 0.05
N ALA A 175 -7.11 12.94 -0.17
CA ALA A 175 -7.53 13.35 -1.50
C ALA A 175 -6.30 13.75 -2.35
N GLY A 176 -6.26 13.28 -3.59
CA GLY A 176 -5.10 13.45 -4.48
C GLY A 176 -3.96 12.45 -4.24
N THR A 177 -4.02 11.61 -3.20
CA THR A 177 -3.18 10.40 -3.15
C THR A 177 -3.76 9.35 -4.08
N THR A 178 -2.91 8.67 -4.86
CA THR A 178 -3.37 7.65 -5.84
C THR A 178 -4.16 6.56 -5.11
N PRO A 179 -5.43 6.30 -5.50
CA PRO A 179 -6.20 5.17 -5.00
C PRO A 179 -5.43 3.85 -5.11
N PRO A 180 -5.70 2.85 -4.27
CA PRO A 180 -5.25 1.49 -4.55
C PRO A 180 -5.75 1.12 -5.94
N ALA A 181 -4.83 0.67 -6.79
CA ALA A 181 -5.18 0.31 -8.16
C ALA A 181 -6.26 -0.79 -8.14
N SER A 182 -7.33 -0.64 -8.93
CA SER A 182 -8.48 -1.56 -8.93
C SER A 182 -8.06 -3.01 -9.18
N ASN A 183 -8.72 -4.00 -8.58
CA ASN A 183 -8.39 -5.40 -8.85
C ASN A 183 -8.75 -5.75 -10.30
N THR A 184 -7.76 -6.09 -11.14
CA THR A 184 -7.98 -6.53 -12.53
C THR A 184 -7.30 -7.88 -12.77
N GLN A 185 -7.71 -8.56 -13.84
CA GLN A 185 -7.17 -9.85 -14.25
C GLN A 185 -5.65 -9.77 -14.45
N VAL A 186 -4.92 -10.73 -13.90
CA VAL A 186 -3.49 -10.90 -14.11
C VAL A 186 -3.26 -11.76 -15.35
N PHE A 187 -2.34 -11.32 -16.22
CA PHE A 187 -1.92 -12.03 -17.43
C PHE A 187 -0.44 -12.36 -17.37
N GLU A 188 -0.07 -13.58 -17.77
CA GLU A 188 1.31 -13.98 -18.09
C GLU A 188 1.53 -13.76 -19.59
N THR A 189 2.68 -13.21 -19.96
CA THR A 189 3.01 -12.92 -21.36
C THR A 189 4.50 -13.16 -21.58
N ALA A 190 4.85 -14.00 -22.55
CA ALA A 190 6.24 -14.39 -22.80
C ALA A 190 6.70 -14.03 -24.22
N ASP A 191 7.97 -13.65 -24.37
CA ASP A 191 8.56 -13.30 -25.66
C ASP A 191 8.61 -14.47 -26.63
N ASN A 192 8.94 -15.67 -26.14
CA ASN A 192 8.94 -16.91 -26.93
C ASN A 192 7.56 -17.38 -27.40
N SER A 193 6.49 -16.73 -26.92
CA SER A 193 5.09 -17.01 -27.27
C SER A 193 4.49 -15.86 -28.09
N GLY A 194 5.33 -15.02 -28.71
CA GLY A 194 4.90 -13.87 -29.51
C GLY A 194 4.19 -12.79 -28.67
N TRP A 195 4.50 -12.73 -27.37
CA TRP A 195 3.87 -11.83 -26.42
C TRP A 195 2.34 -11.96 -26.35
N GLN A 196 1.79 -13.17 -26.51
CA GLN A 196 0.35 -13.38 -26.33
C GLN A 196 -0.01 -13.34 -24.83
N PRO A 197 -0.93 -12.46 -24.39
CA PRO A 197 -1.35 -12.40 -23.00
C PRO A 197 -2.28 -13.56 -22.66
N LEU A 198 -1.88 -14.38 -21.69
CA LEU A 198 -2.66 -15.50 -21.20
C LEU A 198 -3.15 -15.20 -19.77
N PRO A 199 -4.46 -15.26 -19.49
CA PRO A 199 -4.98 -15.11 -18.14
C PRO A 199 -4.32 -16.13 -17.20
N VAL A 200 -3.74 -15.65 -16.09
CA VAL A 200 -3.22 -16.55 -15.06
C VAL A 200 -4.38 -16.95 -14.16
N ALA A 201 -5.05 -18.06 -14.54
CA ALA A 201 -6.27 -18.52 -13.88
C ALA A 201 -7.29 -17.36 -13.73
N SER A 202 -8.07 -17.36 -12.66
CA SER A 202 -9.01 -16.27 -12.31
C SER A 202 -8.40 -15.28 -11.31
N ILE A 203 -7.09 -15.06 -11.36
CA ILE A 203 -6.40 -14.15 -10.43
C ILE A 203 -6.73 -12.70 -10.81
N VAL A 204 -7.35 -11.99 -9.86
CA VAL A 204 -7.54 -10.53 -9.94
C VAL A 204 -6.83 -9.88 -8.76
N ALA A 205 -6.08 -8.81 -9.01
CA ALA A 205 -5.19 -8.23 -8.02
C ALA A 205 -5.00 -6.73 -8.23
N SER A 206 -4.67 -5.99 -7.19
CA SER A 206 -4.31 -4.56 -7.21
C SER A 206 -2.81 -4.34 -7.43
N LYS A 207 -1.98 -5.33 -7.06
CA LYS A 207 -0.52 -5.37 -7.26
C LYS A 207 -0.07 -6.80 -7.57
N VAL A 208 1.02 -6.92 -8.31
CA VAL A 208 1.68 -8.20 -8.58
C VAL A 208 3.19 -8.06 -8.42
N SER A 209 3.82 -9.09 -7.86
CA SER A 209 5.26 -9.27 -7.84
C SER A 209 5.55 -10.73 -8.18
N ALA A 210 6.23 -10.94 -9.30
CA ALA A 210 6.59 -12.26 -9.76
C ALA A 210 8.05 -12.58 -9.42
N VAL A 211 8.31 -13.86 -9.19
CA VAL A 211 9.63 -14.37 -8.90
C VAL A 211 9.82 -15.73 -9.57
N LEU A 212 11.05 -16.00 -10.00
CA LEU A 212 11.47 -17.32 -10.48
C LEU A 212 12.34 -17.97 -9.40
N ARG A 213 11.94 -19.16 -8.93
CA ARG A 213 12.77 -19.97 -8.04
C ARG A 213 13.85 -20.71 -8.83
N ALA A 214 14.91 -21.12 -8.13
CA ALA A 214 16.03 -21.84 -8.73
C ALA A 214 15.62 -23.17 -9.38
N ASP A 215 14.49 -23.77 -8.96
CA ASP A 215 13.92 -24.99 -9.55
C ASP A 215 13.10 -24.73 -10.83
N GLY A 216 13.07 -23.48 -11.32
CA GLY A 216 12.31 -23.07 -12.50
C GLY A 216 10.83 -22.78 -12.23
N THR A 217 10.36 -22.90 -10.98
CA THR A 217 8.98 -22.55 -10.63
C THR A 217 8.79 -21.05 -10.71
N LYS A 218 7.80 -20.62 -11.48
CA LYS A 218 7.32 -19.24 -11.49
C LYS A 218 6.28 -19.06 -10.40
N ILE A 219 6.41 -18.02 -9.59
CA ILE A 219 5.46 -17.69 -8.53
C ILE A 219 5.02 -16.25 -8.71
N ILE A 220 3.72 -16.02 -8.61
CA ILE A 220 3.12 -14.69 -8.54
C ILE A 220 2.65 -14.48 -7.11
N TYR A 221 3.10 -13.40 -6.51
CA TYR A 221 2.50 -12.83 -5.32
C TYR A 221 1.62 -11.66 -5.72
N SER A 222 0.36 -11.71 -5.33
CA SER A 222 -0.63 -10.72 -5.72
C SER A 222 -1.28 -10.12 -4.48
N VAL A 223 -1.55 -8.83 -4.52
CA VAL A 223 -2.32 -8.15 -3.46
C VAL A 223 -3.74 -8.00 -3.96
N ARG A 224 -4.73 -8.42 -3.17
CA ARG A 224 -6.15 -8.22 -3.46
C ARG A 224 -6.86 -7.85 -2.16
N ASP A 225 -7.52 -6.69 -2.17
CA ASP A 225 -8.29 -6.19 -1.03
C ASP A 225 -7.47 -6.11 0.28
N GLY A 226 -6.16 -5.89 0.20
CA GLY A 226 -5.25 -5.84 1.36
C GLY A 226 -4.67 -7.19 1.80
N TYR A 227 -5.02 -8.29 1.13
CA TYR A 227 -4.45 -9.61 1.39
C TYR A 227 -3.47 -10.02 0.31
N VAL A 228 -2.45 -10.79 0.70
CA VAL A 228 -1.52 -11.41 -0.25
C VAL A 228 -2.01 -12.81 -0.64
N TYR A 229 -1.92 -13.11 -1.92
CA TYR A 229 -2.14 -14.43 -2.48
C TYR A 229 -0.92 -14.89 -3.26
N GLU A 230 -0.63 -16.18 -3.17
CA GLU A 230 0.43 -16.87 -3.90
C GLU A 230 -0.22 -17.76 -4.98
N ALA A 231 0.36 -17.75 -6.19
CA ALA A 231 0.05 -18.70 -7.23
C ALA A 231 1.33 -19.18 -7.91
N ALA A 232 1.53 -20.50 -7.98
CA ALA A 232 2.73 -21.11 -8.53
C ALA A 232 2.45 -21.93 -9.80
N SER A 233 3.37 -21.88 -10.76
CA SER A 233 3.23 -22.57 -12.04
C SER A 233 3.22 -24.09 -11.92
N ASN A 234 3.91 -24.65 -10.92
CA ASN A 234 3.94 -26.10 -10.64
C ASN A 234 2.74 -26.59 -9.81
N ALA A 235 1.89 -25.67 -9.35
CA ALA A 235 0.68 -25.97 -8.57
C ALA A 235 -0.60 -25.62 -9.34
N GLY A 236 -0.51 -25.47 -10.67
CA GLY A 236 -1.63 -25.14 -11.54
C GLY A 236 -2.20 -23.74 -11.30
N TRP A 237 -1.37 -22.79 -10.85
CA TRP A 237 -1.78 -21.40 -10.60
C TRP A 237 -2.94 -21.24 -9.59
N ARG A 238 -3.05 -22.17 -8.63
CA ARG A 238 -4.01 -22.03 -7.52
C ARG A 238 -3.71 -20.76 -6.74
N ASN A 239 -4.72 -19.90 -6.59
CA ASN A 239 -4.59 -18.62 -5.92
C ASN A 239 -4.83 -18.77 -4.40
N LEU A 240 -3.77 -19.10 -3.66
CA LEU A 240 -3.84 -19.41 -2.23
C LEU A 240 -3.57 -18.17 -1.39
N ARG A 241 -4.42 -17.89 -0.40
CA ARG A 241 -4.17 -16.79 0.54
C ARG A 241 -2.92 -17.07 1.37
N VAL A 242 -1.99 -16.13 1.38
CA VAL A 242 -0.81 -16.20 2.25
C VAL A 242 -1.24 -15.83 3.67
N PRO A 243 -1.01 -16.68 4.69
CA PRO A 243 -1.43 -16.41 6.05
C PRO A 243 -0.65 -15.24 6.66
N ASN A 244 -1.24 -14.57 7.65
CA ASN A 244 -0.64 -13.47 8.43
C ASN A 244 -0.28 -12.19 7.66
N LEU A 245 -0.60 -12.11 6.36
CA LEU A 245 -0.31 -10.96 5.49
C LEU A 245 -1.59 -10.21 5.07
N ASP A 246 -2.22 -9.55 6.04
CA ASP A 246 -3.32 -8.60 5.90
C ASP A 246 -2.83 -7.13 5.90
N ASN A 247 -3.70 -6.19 5.50
CA ASN A 247 -3.40 -4.76 5.37
C ASN A 247 -2.19 -4.43 4.47
N VAL A 248 -1.96 -5.25 3.44
CA VAL A 248 -0.85 -5.09 2.50
C VAL A 248 -1.22 -4.11 1.39
N SER A 249 -0.41 -3.07 1.17
CA SER A 249 -0.56 -2.11 0.06
C SER A 249 0.45 -2.30 -1.07
N ALA A 250 1.58 -2.95 -0.78
CA ALA A 250 2.62 -3.28 -1.76
C ALA A 250 3.33 -4.58 -1.39
N VAL A 251 3.85 -5.27 -2.40
CA VAL A 251 4.61 -6.52 -2.24
C VAL A 251 5.78 -6.53 -3.22
N SER A 252 6.95 -6.98 -2.74
CA SER A 252 8.11 -7.34 -3.57
C SER A 252 8.62 -8.70 -3.12
N ALA A 253 8.69 -9.64 -4.05
CA ALA A 253 9.17 -11.00 -3.80
C ALA A 253 10.60 -11.19 -4.31
N ILE A 254 11.40 -11.96 -3.57
CA ILE A 254 12.70 -12.48 -4.03
C ILE A 254 12.78 -13.99 -3.77
N ALA A 255 13.52 -14.70 -4.63
CA ALA A 255 13.85 -16.10 -4.38
C ALA A 255 14.98 -16.15 -3.36
N PHE A 256 14.86 -17.00 -2.35
CA PHE A 256 15.86 -17.10 -1.28
C PHE A 256 15.82 -18.49 -0.63
N ASN A 257 16.99 -19.12 -0.49
CA ASN A 257 17.15 -20.44 0.16
C ASN A 257 16.15 -21.52 -0.31
N GLY A 258 15.90 -21.62 -1.62
CA GLY A 258 14.97 -22.59 -2.22
C GLY A 258 13.47 -22.24 -2.08
N GLY A 259 13.14 -21.25 -1.25
CA GLY A 259 11.81 -20.67 -1.12
C GLY A 259 11.77 -19.23 -1.63
N THR A 260 10.94 -18.42 -1.00
CA THR A 260 10.83 -16.98 -1.29
C THR A 260 10.75 -16.18 -0.02
N VAL A 261 11.21 -14.94 -0.09
CA VAL A 261 10.99 -13.93 0.93
C VAL A 261 10.16 -12.80 0.32
N LEU A 262 9.11 -12.40 1.03
CA LEU A 262 8.30 -11.24 0.69
C LEU A 262 8.70 -10.05 1.53
N TYR A 263 8.79 -8.91 0.88
CA TYR A 263 8.81 -7.60 1.50
C TYR A 263 7.48 -6.93 1.20
N THR A 264 6.65 -6.80 2.23
CA THR A 264 5.33 -6.18 2.12
C THR A 264 5.30 -4.85 2.84
N ILE A 265 4.58 -3.88 2.29
CA ILE A 265 4.16 -2.69 3.05
C ILE A 265 2.81 -3.04 3.68
N ARG A 266 2.82 -3.21 5.02
CA ARG A 266 1.62 -3.43 5.83
C ARG A 266 1.47 -2.26 6.76
N ALA A 267 0.30 -1.64 6.75
CA ALA A 267 0.05 -0.51 7.64
C ALA A 267 1.07 0.64 7.47
N GLY A 268 1.51 0.88 6.22
CA GLY A 268 2.57 1.82 5.88
C GLY A 268 4.00 1.39 6.28
N ALA A 269 4.18 0.32 7.05
CA ALA A 269 5.48 -0.20 7.50
C ALA A 269 5.96 -1.39 6.64
N VAL A 270 7.27 -1.56 6.51
CA VAL A 270 7.88 -2.66 5.74
C VAL A 270 8.06 -3.89 6.63
N TRP A 271 7.63 -5.04 6.13
CA TRP A 271 7.73 -6.33 6.80
C TRP A 271 8.37 -7.37 5.88
N GLU A 272 9.24 -8.18 6.44
CA GLU A 272 9.83 -9.35 5.82
C GLU A 272 9.03 -10.60 6.23
N SER A 273 8.73 -11.49 5.29
CA SER A 273 8.04 -12.76 5.57
C SER A 273 8.57 -13.86 4.68
N SER A 274 9.01 -14.97 5.29
CA SER A 274 9.56 -16.12 4.58
C SER A 274 8.47 -17.11 4.23
N SER A 275 8.57 -17.78 3.08
CA SER A 275 7.67 -18.87 2.70
C SER A 275 7.76 -20.11 3.60
N VAL A 276 8.67 -20.12 4.58
CA VAL A 276 8.80 -21.20 5.58
C VAL A 276 7.63 -21.18 6.57
N ASP A 277 7.23 -20.01 7.07
CA ASP A 277 6.22 -19.87 8.12
C ASP A 277 5.26 -18.68 7.92
N TRP A 278 5.53 -17.83 6.93
CA TRP A 278 4.82 -16.59 6.66
C TRP A 278 4.67 -15.68 7.87
N ARG A 279 5.61 -15.76 8.82
CA ARG A 279 5.60 -14.88 9.98
C ARG A 279 6.17 -13.51 9.58
N PRO A 280 5.44 -12.40 9.81
CA PRO A 280 5.94 -11.08 9.49
C PRO A 280 6.92 -10.58 10.56
N TYR A 281 8.11 -10.18 10.11
CA TYR A 281 9.15 -9.54 10.91
C TYR A 281 9.32 -8.10 10.44
N ALA A 282 9.28 -7.14 11.36
CA ALA A 282 9.44 -5.74 11.01
C ALA A 282 10.82 -5.50 10.40
N VAL A 283 10.86 -4.86 9.24
CA VAL A 283 12.10 -4.39 8.63
C VAL A 283 12.38 -3.00 9.17
N GLY A 284 13.50 -2.85 9.88
CA GLY A 284 13.87 -1.61 10.54
C GLY A 284 14.95 -1.82 11.59
N TYR A 285 15.33 -0.73 12.25
CA TYR A 285 16.50 -0.69 13.14
C TYR A 285 16.09 -0.26 14.54
N ASN A 286 16.61 -0.94 15.58
CA ASN A 286 16.34 -0.65 16.99
C ASN A 286 14.83 -0.55 17.33
N GLY A 287 14.02 -1.46 16.78
CA GLY A 287 12.57 -1.48 17.02
C GLY A 287 11.77 -0.41 16.26
N SER A 288 12.43 0.44 15.47
CA SER A 288 11.76 1.42 14.61
C SER A 288 11.56 0.85 13.20
N PRO A 289 10.32 0.62 12.75
CA PRO A 289 10.06 0.10 11.42
C PRO A 289 10.37 1.14 10.34
N ILE A 290 10.73 0.67 9.15
CA ILE A 290 10.79 1.50 7.95
C ILE A 290 9.37 1.71 7.45
N TYR A 291 8.99 2.96 7.21
CA TYR A 291 7.72 3.32 6.59
C TYR A 291 7.94 3.71 5.13
N ALA A 292 7.06 3.29 4.24
CA ALA A 292 7.22 3.48 2.81
C ALA A 292 5.89 3.39 2.05
N ASP A 293 5.88 3.96 0.84
CA ASP A 293 4.78 3.92 -0.13
C ASP A 293 5.00 2.83 -1.20
N SER A 294 6.27 2.49 -1.47
CA SER A 294 6.64 1.39 -2.37
C SER A 294 7.88 0.65 -1.88
N VAL A 295 8.03 -0.61 -2.32
CA VAL A 295 9.19 -1.45 -2.01
C VAL A 295 9.63 -2.23 -3.25
N SER A 296 10.94 -2.34 -3.46
CA SER A 296 11.57 -3.25 -4.41
C SER A 296 12.76 -3.91 -3.73
N ALA A 297 12.76 -5.23 -3.68
CA ALA A 297 13.76 -6.01 -2.99
C ALA A 297 14.68 -6.75 -3.98
N VAL A 298 15.93 -6.92 -3.59
CA VAL A 298 16.93 -7.68 -4.35
C VAL A 298 17.70 -8.63 -3.43
N LEU A 299 18.12 -9.75 -3.98
CA LEU A 299 19.14 -10.61 -3.41
C LEU A 299 20.45 -10.36 -4.17
N ARG A 300 21.48 -9.88 -3.48
CA ARG A 300 22.83 -9.76 -4.04
C ARG A 300 23.52 -11.12 -4.08
N ALA A 301 24.55 -11.24 -4.92
CA ALA A 301 25.30 -12.48 -5.10
C ALA A 301 26.02 -12.97 -3.82
N ASP A 302 26.30 -12.05 -2.88
CA ASP A 302 26.86 -12.35 -1.56
C ASP A 302 25.83 -12.88 -0.55
N GLY A 303 24.56 -13.04 -0.96
CA GLY A 303 23.45 -13.45 -0.11
C GLY A 303 22.81 -12.31 0.69
N THR A 304 23.28 -11.07 0.54
CA THR A 304 22.69 -9.91 1.20
C THR A 304 21.33 -9.59 0.55
N ARG A 305 20.29 -9.54 1.38
CA ARG A 305 18.96 -9.07 0.98
C ARG A 305 18.89 -7.58 1.21
N ILE A 306 18.37 -6.84 0.23
CA ILE A 306 18.26 -5.38 0.31
C ILE A 306 16.86 -4.97 -0.12
N VAL A 307 16.28 -4.06 0.65
CA VAL A 307 15.05 -3.38 0.28
C VAL A 307 15.37 -1.95 -0.14
N TYR A 308 14.85 -1.57 -1.29
CA TYR A 308 14.76 -0.20 -1.74
C TYR A 308 13.33 0.27 -1.53
N THR A 309 13.16 1.35 -0.78
CA THR A 309 11.85 1.88 -0.42
C THR A 309 11.71 3.31 -0.91
N MET A 310 10.48 3.70 -1.23
CA MET A 310 10.14 5.08 -1.55
C MET A 310 9.24 5.65 -0.46
N ARG A 311 9.51 6.88 -0.04
CA ARG A 311 8.59 7.65 0.79
C ARG A 311 8.67 9.12 0.41
N ASP A 312 7.53 9.76 0.16
CA ASP A 312 7.43 11.19 -0.17
C ASP A 312 8.36 11.59 -1.35
N GLY A 313 8.50 10.69 -2.33
CA GLY A 313 9.36 10.85 -3.49
C GLY A 313 10.87 10.72 -3.24
N TYR A 314 11.30 10.39 -2.03
CA TYR A 314 12.68 10.05 -1.70
C TYR A 314 12.88 8.53 -1.67
N VAL A 315 14.10 8.10 -2.00
CA VAL A 315 14.48 6.68 -1.98
C VAL A 315 15.37 6.40 -0.79
N TYR A 316 15.15 5.24 -0.16
CA TYR A 316 15.97 4.71 0.91
C TYR A 316 16.39 3.27 0.62
N GLU A 317 17.55 2.87 1.11
CA GLU A 317 18.03 1.50 1.08
C GLU A 317 18.22 0.95 2.51
N ALA A 318 17.91 -0.33 2.69
CA ALA A 318 18.19 -1.05 3.92
C ALA A 318 18.61 -2.49 3.62
N GLY A 319 19.76 -2.91 4.15
CA GLY A 319 20.33 -4.23 3.90
C GLY A 319 20.30 -5.13 5.14
N SER A 320 20.12 -6.43 4.92
CA SER A 320 20.11 -7.43 5.98
C SER A 320 21.46 -7.55 6.72
N ASN A 321 22.57 -7.26 6.04
CA ASN A 321 23.92 -7.24 6.60
C ASN A 321 24.22 -6.00 7.45
N ALA A 322 23.37 -4.97 7.38
CA ALA A 322 23.52 -3.71 8.10
C ALA A 322 22.41 -3.49 9.14
N GLY A 323 21.74 -4.57 9.55
CA GLY A 323 20.66 -4.54 10.54
C GLY A 323 19.42 -3.76 10.08
N TRP A 324 19.17 -3.67 8.77
CA TRP A 324 18.03 -2.94 8.21
C TRP A 324 18.00 -1.44 8.56
N ARG A 325 19.15 -0.80 8.70
CA ARG A 325 19.23 0.66 8.82
C ARG A 325 18.66 1.33 7.59
N ASN A 326 17.76 2.30 7.80
CA ASN A 326 17.12 3.05 6.73
C ASN A 326 18.03 4.20 6.25
N LEU A 327 18.76 3.99 5.15
CA LEU A 327 19.72 4.95 4.63
C LEU A 327 19.14 5.66 3.41
N ARG A 328 19.13 7.00 3.43
CA ARG A 328 18.68 7.79 2.29
C ARG A 328 19.64 7.61 1.12
N VAL A 329 19.13 7.21 -0.04
CA VAL A 329 19.94 7.14 -1.26
C VAL A 329 20.21 8.57 -1.75
N PRO A 330 21.48 9.01 -1.82
CA PRO A 330 21.82 10.34 -2.27
C PRO A 330 21.35 10.58 -3.70
N THR A 331 20.97 11.82 -4.03
CA THR A 331 20.57 12.28 -5.38
C THR A 331 19.25 11.72 -5.94
N LEU A 332 18.59 10.79 -5.26
CA LEU A 332 17.31 10.25 -5.70
C LEU A 332 16.12 10.90 -4.98
N SER A 333 15.51 11.89 -5.63
CA SER A 333 14.31 12.61 -5.17
C SER A 333 13.32 12.82 -6.31
N GLY A 334 12.07 13.13 -5.98
CA GLY A 334 10.98 13.26 -6.97
C GLY A 334 10.67 11.94 -7.68
N VAL A 335 10.95 10.82 -7.02
CA VAL A 335 10.68 9.47 -7.54
C VAL A 335 9.21 9.16 -7.38
N SER A 336 8.63 8.50 -8.38
CA SER A 336 7.21 8.07 -8.39
C SER A 336 7.04 6.55 -8.55
N ALA A 337 8.09 5.87 -9.02
CA ALA A 337 8.19 4.41 -9.10
C ALA A 337 9.66 4.01 -9.11
N LEU A 338 9.97 2.83 -8.58
CA LEU A 338 11.32 2.26 -8.56
C LEU A 338 11.31 0.75 -8.80
N SER A 339 12.38 0.24 -9.40
CA SER A 339 12.67 -1.19 -9.56
C SER A 339 14.16 -1.41 -9.42
N ALA A 340 14.55 -2.34 -8.54
CA ALA A 340 15.93 -2.70 -8.27
C ALA A 340 16.29 -4.03 -8.94
N ILE A 341 17.53 -4.15 -9.44
CA ILE A 341 18.11 -5.43 -9.89
C ILE A 341 19.53 -5.60 -9.36
N PRO A 342 19.96 -6.83 -9.03
CA PRO A 342 21.37 -7.10 -8.75
C PRO A 342 22.20 -6.89 -10.03
N TYR A 343 23.37 -6.27 -9.88
CA TYR A 343 24.27 -5.97 -10.99
C TYR A 343 25.71 -5.73 -10.50
N ASP A 344 26.70 -6.38 -11.12
CA ASP A 344 28.14 -6.25 -10.82
C ASP A 344 28.50 -6.27 -9.32
N GLY A 345 27.93 -7.23 -8.59
CA GLY A 345 28.13 -7.38 -7.13
C GLY A 345 27.40 -6.34 -6.27
N GLY A 346 26.82 -5.31 -6.88
CA GLY A 346 25.98 -4.30 -6.24
C GLY A 346 24.52 -4.36 -6.71
N THR A 347 23.93 -3.18 -6.87
CA THR A 347 22.55 -3.02 -7.33
C THR A 347 22.46 -1.85 -8.31
N VAL A 348 21.63 -1.98 -9.33
CA VAL A 348 21.18 -0.85 -10.15
C VAL A 348 19.72 -0.59 -9.84
N LEU A 349 19.40 0.68 -9.60
CA LEU A 349 18.05 1.14 -9.37
C LEU A 349 17.55 1.88 -10.62
N TYR A 350 16.40 1.47 -11.12
CA TYR A 350 15.64 2.23 -12.11
C TYR A 350 14.56 3.01 -11.38
N THR A 351 14.39 4.29 -11.72
CA THR A 351 13.41 5.18 -11.10
C THR A 351 12.67 5.99 -12.14
N ILE A 352 11.39 6.30 -11.89
CA ILE A 352 10.61 7.26 -12.68
C ILE A 352 10.57 8.59 -11.95
N ARG A 353 10.98 9.68 -12.61
CA ARG A 353 10.98 11.06 -12.09
C ARG A 353 10.41 11.99 -13.13
N ALA A 354 9.37 12.73 -12.76
CA ALA A 354 8.63 13.57 -13.70
C ALA A 354 8.27 12.82 -15.00
N GLY A 355 7.90 11.53 -14.88
CA GLY A 355 7.60 10.64 -15.98
C GLY A 355 8.80 10.01 -16.70
N ALA A 356 10.01 10.54 -16.57
CA ALA A 356 11.21 10.01 -17.24
C ALA A 356 11.90 8.90 -16.44
N VAL A 357 12.49 7.92 -17.13
CA VAL A 357 13.23 6.81 -16.50
C VAL A 357 14.71 7.15 -16.32
N TRP A 358 15.23 6.85 -15.13
CA TRP A 358 16.62 7.06 -14.75
C TRP A 358 17.20 5.79 -14.13
N GLU A 359 18.46 5.47 -14.45
CA GLU A 359 19.24 4.43 -13.79
C GLU A 359 20.26 5.04 -12.84
N ALA A 360 20.50 4.41 -11.69
CA ALA A 360 21.55 4.78 -10.75
C ALA A 360 22.14 3.52 -10.11
N GLY A 361 23.46 3.36 -10.19
CA GLY A 361 24.18 2.23 -9.60
C GLY A 361 24.60 2.50 -8.16
N SER A 362 24.61 1.44 -7.33
CA SER A 362 24.92 1.54 -5.90
C SER A 362 26.36 1.95 -5.57
N GLY A 363 27.25 2.06 -6.56
CA GLY A 363 28.62 2.52 -6.36
C GLY A 363 28.74 4.01 -6.04
N ASN A 364 27.87 4.85 -6.64
CA ASN A 364 27.89 6.30 -6.43
C ASN A 364 26.51 6.98 -6.52
N TRP A 365 25.47 6.23 -6.84
CA TRP A 365 24.10 6.70 -7.01
C TRP A 365 23.91 7.83 -8.03
N THR A 366 24.86 8.03 -8.95
CA THR A 366 24.71 9.07 -9.98
C THR A 366 23.61 8.67 -10.97
N PRO A 367 22.56 9.51 -11.16
CA PRO A 367 21.46 9.18 -12.05
C PRO A 367 21.82 9.48 -13.51
N TYR A 368 21.55 8.51 -14.38
CA TYR A 368 21.66 8.64 -15.83
C TYR A 368 20.30 8.41 -16.47
N ALA A 369 19.94 9.24 -17.45
CA ALA A 369 18.67 9.05 -18.16
C ALA A 369 18.74 7.74 -18.97
N VAL A 370 17.76 6.88 -18.77
CA VAL A 370 17.58 5.70 -19.62
C VAL A 370 16.82 6.17 -20.84
N GLY A 371 17.37 5.96 -22.03
CA GLY A 371 16.81 6.52 -23.26
C GLY A 371 17.69 6.29 -24.48
N TYR A 372 17.16 6.63 -25.65
CA TYR A 372 17.81 6.44 -26.93
C TYR A 372 18.03 7.79 -27.63
N ASN A 373 19.21 8.00 -28.21
CA ASN A 373 19.57 9.24 -28.92
C ASN A 373 19.26 10.53 -28.13
N GLY A 374 19.58 10.55 -26.83
CA GLY A 374 19.36 11.70 -25.95
C GLY A 374 17.90 11.93 -25.52
N SER A 375 16.96 11.07 -25.93
CA SER A 375 15.56 11.13 -25.51
C SER A 375 15.28 10.10 -24.41
N PRO A 376 14.85 10.52 -23.20
CA PRO A 376 14.51 9.59 -22.13
C PRO A 376 13.32 8.69 -22.49
N LEU A 377 13.28 7.52 -21.85
CA LEU A 377 12.06 6.70 -21.78
C LEU A 377 11.08 7.35 -20.82
N TYR A 378 9.78 7.22 -21.10
CA TYR A 378 8.72 7.75 -20.26
C TYR A 378 7.71 6.66 -19.87
N GLY A 379 7.21 6.73 -18.64
CA GLY A 379 6.17 5.84 -18.15
C GLY A 379 5.66 6.21 -16.76
N SER A 380 4.70 5.44 -16.29
CA SER A 380 4.09 5.50 -14.95
C SER A 380 4.27 4.21 -14.14
N GLY A 381 4.68 3.12 -14.79
CA GLY A 381 5.00 1.83 -14.17
C GLY A 381 6.35 1.32 -14.66
N LEU A 382 7.02 0.51 -13.82
CA LEU A 382 8.40 0.10 -14.03
C LEU A 382 8.64 -1.31 -13.49
N SER A 383 9.33 -2.14 -14.27
CA SER A 383 9.95 -3.38 -13.79
C SER A 383 11.26 -3.60 -14.54
N ALA A 384 12.29 -4.05 -13.85
CA ALA A 384 13.58 -4.36 -14.46
C ALA A 384 14.01 -5.80 -14.17
N ILE A 385 14.77 -6.39 -15.09
CA ILE A 385 15.38 -7.72 -14.96
C ILE A 385 16.81 -7.70 -15.50
N SER A 386 17.60 -8.69 -15.08
CA SER A 386 18.92 -8.98 -15.65
C SER A 386 18.87 -10.30 -16.43
N LEU A 387 19.58 -10.34 -17.54
CA LEU A 387 19.89 -11.55 -18.28
C LEU A 387 21.22 -12.14 -17.83
N ALA A 388 21.47 -13.40 -18.17
CA ALA A 388 22.68 -14.13 -17.78
C ALA A 388 23.98 -13.54 -18.38
N ASP A 389 23.87 -12.85 -19.52
CA ASP A 389 24.98 -12.15 -20.19
C ASP A 389 25.25 -10.76 -19.61
N GLY A 390 24.56 -10.37 -18.53
CA GLY A 390 24.65 -9.04 -17.92
C GLY A 390 23.78 -7.99 -18.61
N THR A 391 23.05 -8.33 -19.67
CA THR A 391 22.09 -7.41 -20.29
C THR A 391 20.99 -7.05 -19.29
N ARG A 392 20.76 -5.75 -19.11
CA ARG A 392 19.71 -5.22 -18.26
C ARG A 392 18.53 -4.82 -19.11
N ILE A 393 17.33 -5.17 -18.69
CA ILE A 393 16.10 -4.86 -19.42
C ILE A 393 15.16 -4.09 -18.50
N VAL A 394 14.60 -3.02 -19.03
CA VAL A 394 13.62 -2.18 -18.38
C VAL A 394 12.30 -2.28 -19.14
N TYR A 395 11.24 -2.57 -18.41
CA TYR A 395 9.87 -2.49 -18.89
C TYR A 395 9.19 -1.28 -18.29
N THR A 396 8.57 -0.47 -19.14
CA THR A 396 7.78 0.69 -18.73
C THR A 396 6.32 0.51 -19.12
N VAL A 397 5.41 1.01 -18.28
CA VAL A 397 4.00 1.17 -18.62
C VAL A 397 3.77 2.62 -18.99
N ASN A 398 3.22 2.90 -20.16
CA ASN A 398 2.86 4.24 -20.60
C ASN A 398 1.55 4.21 -21.38
N ASN A 399 0.54 4.96 -20.92
CA ASN A 399 -0.80 5.02 -21.51
C ASN A 399 -1.41 3.64 -21.79
N GLY A 400 -1.33 2.73 -20.81
CA GLY A 400 -1.91 1.39 -20.92
C GLY A 400 -1.10 0.41 -21.77
N ARG A 401 0.05 0.81 -22.32
CA ARG A 401 0.93 -0.03 -23.15
C ARG A 401 2.23 -0.33 -22.42
N VAL A 402 2.86 -1.45 -22.77
CA VAL A 402 4.17 -1.84 -22.23
C VAL A 402 5.25 -1.61 -23.27
N TYR A 403 6.40 -1.08 -22.85
CA TYR A 403 7.58 -0.93 -23.68
C TYR A 403 8.78 -1.60 -23.02
N GLU A 404 9.60 -2.26 -23.82
CA GLU A 404 10.85 -2.90 -23.46
C GLU A 404 12.03 -2.04 -23.95
N ALA A 405 13.03 -1.87 -23.11
CA ALA A 405 14.31 -1.30 -23.49
C ALA A 405 15.46 -2.10 -22.88
N ALA A 406 16.47 -2.44 -23.69
CA ALA A 406 17.60 -3.26 -23.27
C ALA A 406 18.93 -2.48 -23.36
N SER A 407 19.80 -2.70 -22.38
CA SER A 407 21.10 -2.01 -22.28
C SER A 407 22.04 -2.34 -23.45
N ASN A 408 21.98 -3.56 -23.99
CA ASN A 408 22.77 -4.00 -25.14
C ASN A 408 22.22 -3.51 -26.49
N ALA A 409 21.01 -2.92 -26.49
CA ALA A 409 20.36 -2.36 -27.67
C ALA A 409 20.28 -0.82 -27.61
N GLY A 410 21.12 -0.19 -26.78
CA GLY A 410 21.18 1.26 -26.60
C GLY A 410 19.92 1.85 -25.97
N TRP A 411 19.15 1.07 -25.20
CA TRP A 411 17.91 1.51 -24.55
C TRP A 411 16.81 1.99 -25.52
N ARG A 412 16.74 1.42 -26.73
CA ARG A 412 15.63 1.66 -27.66
C ARG A 412 14.30 1.30 -27.01
N ASN A 413 13.31 2.20 -27.12
CA ASN A 413 11.98 2.01 -26.57
C ASN A 413 11.08 1.21 -27.52
N LEU A 414 11.00 -0.10 -27.35
CA LEU A 414 10.22 -0.97 -28.24
C LEU A 414 8.90 -1.34 -27.58
N GLN A 415 7.77 -1.05 -28.23
CA GLN A 415 6.48 -1.47 -27.71
C GLN A 415 6.38 -3.00 -27.70
N VAL A 416 6.02 -3.57 -26.56
CA VAL A 416 5.69 -5.00 -26.46
C VAL A 416 4.32 -5.22 -27.12
N PRO A 417 4.23 -6.12 -28.13
CA PRO A 417 2.98 -6.32 -28.87
C PRO A 417 1.91 -7.00 -28.00
N ASN A 418 0.64 -6.85 -28.43
CA ASN A 418 -0.56 -7.46 -27.83
C ASN A 418 -0.90 -7.05 -26.38
N LEU A 419 -0.09 -6.20 -25.74
CA LEU A 419 -0.36 -5.66 -24.40
C LEU A 419 -1.03 -4.29 -24.47
N SER A 420 -2.24 -4.19 -23.93
CA SER A 420 -3.02 -2.96 -23.83
C SER A 420 -3.87 -2.96 -22.55
N GLY A 421 -4.25 -1.78 -22.06
CA GLY A 421 -4.98 -1.64 -20.79
C GLY A 421 -4.15 -1.99 -19.55
N VAL A 422 -2.82 -2.02 -19.68
CA VAL A 422 -1.90 -2.40 -18.60
C VAL A 422 -1.71 -1.23 -17.62
N ASN A 423 -1.96 -1.48 -16.34
CA ASN A 423 -1.75 -0.58 -15.22
C ASN A 423 -0.40 -0.82 -14.53
N SER A 424 0.06 -2.06 -14.48
CA SER A 424 1.35 -2.42 -13.88
C SER A 424 1.98 -3.64 -14.53
N VAL A 425 3.30 -3.75 -14.39
CA VAL A 425 4.11 -4.83 -14.96
C VAL A 425 5.07 -5.36 -13.90
N SER A 426 5.23 -6.68 -13.83
CA SER A 426 6.30 -7.37 -13.09
C SER A 426 6.96 -8.36 -14.04
N ALA A 427 8.28 -8.25 -14.19
CA ALA A 427 9.04 -9.04 -15.14
C ALA A 427 9.92 -10.08 -14.42
N VAL A 428 10.06 -11.25 -15.04
CA VAL A 428 11.05 -12.27 -14.66
C VAL A 428 11.76 -12.79 -15.91
N ASN A 429 12.98 -13.30 -15.72
CA ASN A 429 13.74 -13.99 -16.75
C ASN A 429 13.82 -15.47 -16.41
N ALA A 430 13.25 -16.34 -17.25
CA ALA A 430 13.30 -17.79 -17.09
C ALA A 430 14.17 -18.43 -18.19
N GLY A 431 15.44 -18.65 -17.87
CA GLY A 431 16.38 -19.31 -18.78
C GLY A 431 16.55 -18.59 -20.13
N GLY A 432 16.49 -17.25 -20.12
CA GLY A 432 16.55 -16.42 -21.33
C GLY A 432 15.18 -16.04 -21.91
N THR A 433 14.10 -16.69 -21.46
CA THR A 433 12.72 -16.30 -21.81
C THR A 433 12.32 -15.11 -20.94
N LYS A 434 11.91 -14.02 -21.59
CA LYS A 434 11.40 -12.83 -20.92
C LYS A 434 9.91 -13.01 -20.67
N ILE A 435 9.50 -12.93 -19.40
CA ILE A 435 8.11 -13.16 -19.00
C ILE A 435 7.61 -11.94 -18.22
N LEU A 436 6.45 -11.44 -18.60
CA LEU A 436 5.74 -10.34 -17.98
C LEU A 436 4.47 -10.82 -17.32
N TYR A 437 4.22 -10.31 -16.12
CA TYR A 437 2.96 -10.39 -15.43
C TYR A 437 2.34 -9.00 -15.39
N THR A 438 1.21 -8.84 -16.06
CA THR A 438 0.53 -7.55 -16.24
C THR A 438 -0.89 -7.57 -15.71
N ARG A 439 -1.42 -6.39 -15.37
CA ARG A 439 -2.80 -6.17 -14.91
C ARG A 439 -3.21 -4.72 -15.17
#